data_AF-A0A1R3IRV4-F1
#
_entry.id   AF-A0A1R3IRV4-F1
#
_cell.length_a   1.000
_cell.length_b   1.000
_cell.length_c   1.000
_cell.angle_alpha   90.00
_cell.angle_beta   90.00
_cell.angle_gamma   90.00
#
_symmetry.space_group_name_H-M   'P 1'
#
loop_
_entity.id
_entity.type
_entity.pdbx_description
1 polymer ?
#
loop_
_entity_poly.entity_id
_entity_poly.type
_entity_poly.pdbx_seq_one_letter_code
_entity_poly.pdbx_strand_id
1 'polypeptide(L)'
;MGSLEIQTPNPTTTLDPEKHAINGENAGGDADDLSPVEEVRLTVANTDDPTLPVWTFRMWFLGLISCALLSFLNQFFVYRTEPLVISQITVQVASLPIGQFMAKVLPRKRFGLPGLGSRKFSLNPGPFNMKEHVLITIFANAGSAFGSGSAYAVGIVTIIKAFYGRQISFLASWLLIITTQD
;
A
#
# COMPACT_ATOMS: atom_id res chain seq x y z
N MET A 1 -54.14 13.54 -7.32
CA MET A 1 -52.70 13.82 -7.21
C MET A 1 -52.17 12.90 -6.14
N GLY A 2 -51.54 11.78 -6.54
CA GLY A 2 -51.05 10.76 -5.61
C GLY A 2 -49.65 11.13 -5.11
N SER A 3 -49.47 11.10 -3.80
CA SER A 3 -48.15 10.99 -3.18
C SER A 3 -47.80 9.51 -3.07
N LEU A 4 -46.71 9.11 -3.74
CA LEU A 4 -46.06 7.82 -3.55
C LEU A 4 -45.18 7.91 -2.30
N GLU A 5 -45.64 7.35 -1.18
CA GLU A 5 -44.75 7.08 -0.04
C GLU A 5 -43.95 5.81 -0.33
N ILE A 6 -42.62 5.95 -0.32
CA ILE A 6 -41.67 4.84 -0.47
C ILE A 6 -41.67 4.07 0.84
N GLN A 7 -42.25 2.87 0.81
CA GLN A 7 -42.28 1.94 1.93
C GLN A 7 -40.89 1.29 2.08
N THR A 8 -40.19 1.59 3.17
CA THR A 8 -38.95 0.89 3.56
C THR A 8 -39.27 -0.55 4.00
N PRO A 9 -38.57 -1.59 3.54
CA PRO A 9 -38.84 -2.96 3.98
C PRO A 9 -38.27 -3.18 5.39
N ASN A 10 -39.15 -3.49 6.33
CA ASN A 10 -38.85 -3.96 7.69
C ASN A 10 -38.40 -5.44 7.61
N PRO A 11 -37.52 -5.92 8.51
CA PRO A 11 -36.91 -7.24 8.44
C PRO A 11 -37.86 -8.29 9.02
N THR A 12 -37.58 -9.56 8.71
CA THR A 12 -38.25 -10.80 9.14
C THR A 12 -39.13 -11.43 8.05
N THR A 13 -38.51 -12.30 7.27
CA THR A 13 -39.19 -13.51 6.76
C THR A 13 -38.21 -14.65 6.96
N THR A 14 -38.59 -15.54 7.87
CA THR A 14 -37.90 -16.78 8.27
C THR A 14 -38.00 -17.85 7.19
N LEU A 15 -37.27 -18.96 7.40
CA LEU A 15 -37.22 -20.29 6.72
C LEU A 15 -35.86 -20.50 6.03
N ASP A 16 -34.92 -21.36 6.46
CA ASP A 16 -35.00 -22.66 7.14
C ASP A 16 -33.77 -22.96 8.04
N PRO A 17 -33.91 -23.70 9.16
CA PRO A 17 -32.78 -24.10 10.00
C PRO A 17 -32.52 -25.61 9.91
N GLU A 18 -31.79 -26.11 8.92
CA GLU A 18 -31.00 -27.35 9.12
C GLU A 18 -29.99 -27.62 7.99
N LYS A 19 -28.75 -27.88 8.42
CA LYS A 19 -27.69 -28.63 7.73
C LYS A 19 -26.96 -27.95 6.56
N HIS A 20 -25.98 -27.12 6.93
CA HIS A 20 -24.59 -27.49 6.67
C HIS A 20 -23.76 -27.23 7.94
N ALA A 21 -23.72 -28.24 8.81
CA ALA A 21 -22.75 -28.31 9.88
C ALA A 21 -21.36 -28.50 9.25
N ILE A 22 -20.55 -27.45 9.26
CA ILE A 22 -19.09 -27.57 9.26
C ILE A 22 -18.60 -26.95 10.57
N ASN A 23 -18.18 -27.85 11.47
CA ASN A 23 -17.34 -27.67 12.64
C ASN A 23 -17.33 -26.28 13.31
N GLY A 24 -17.95 -26.24 14.49
CA GLY A 24 -17.60 -25.25 15.49
C GLY A 24 -16.19 -25.47 16.00
N GLU A 25 -15.41 -24.39 16.07
CA GLU A 25 -14.56 -23.98 17.19
C GLU A 25 -13.90 -22.63 16.85
N ASN A 26 -14.61 -21.56 17.22
CA ASN A 26 -14.18 -20.15 17.44
C ASN A 26 -15.24 -19.16 16.92
N ALA A 27 -16.47 -19.23 17.47
CA ALA A 27 -17.40 -18.12 17.43
C ALA A 27 -17.10 -17.22 18.64
N GLY A 28 -16.02 -16.45 18.53
CA GLY A 28 -15.59 -15.46 19.52
C GLY A 28 -15.20 -14.14 18.86
N GLY A 29 -15.81 -13.82 17.72
CA GLY A 29 -15.75 -12.48 17.13
C GLY A 29 -17.02 -11.75 17.49
N ASP A 30 -16.89 -10.56 18.07
CA ASP A 30 -18.01 -9.74 18.52
C ASP A 30 -19.00 -9.53 17.37
N ALA A 31 -20.30 -9.65 17.63
CA ALA A 31 -21.35 -9.47 16.61
C ALA A 31 -21.27 -8.10 15.91
N ASP A 32 -20.59 -7.14 16.55
CA ASP A 32 -20.31 -5.80 16.05
C ASP A 32 -19.23 -5.76 14.96
N ASP A 33 -18.35 -6.77 14.88
CA ASP A 33 -17.31 -6.89 13.83
C ASP A 33 -17.87 -7.49 12.54
N LEU A 34 -19.07 -8.09 12.56
CA LEU A 34 -19.69 -8.65 11.37
C LEU A 34 -20.37 -7.56 10.54
N SER A 35 -19.99 -7.47 9.26
CA SER A 35 -20.68 -6.59 8.33
C SER A 35 -22.18 -6.95 8.30
N PRO A 36 -23.10 -5.97 8.41
CA PRO A 36 -24.54 -6.19 8.30
C PRO A 36 -24.96 -6.78 6.94
N VAL A 37 -24.11 -6.61 5.92
CA VAL A 37 -24.31 -7.11 4.56
C VAL A 37 -23.62 -8.47 4.42
N GLU A 38 -24.40 -9.50 4.12
CA GLU A 38 -23.92 -10.89 4.05
C GLU A 38 -22.87 -11.09 2.96
N GLU A 39 -23.01 -10.43 1.81
CA GLU A 39 -22.07 -10.49 0.70
C GLU A 39 -20.70 -9.94 1.07
N VAL A 40 -20.64 -8.93 1.96
CA VAL A 40 -19.38 -8.35 2.45
C VAL A 40 -18.72 -9.28 3.47
N ARG A 41 -19.52 -9.90 4.34
CA ARG A 41 -19.04 -10.88 5.34
C ARG A 41 -18.42 -12.11 4.69
N LEU A 42 -18.93 -12.53 3.53
CA LEU A 42 -18.40 -13.70 2.80
C LEU A 42 -17.16 -13.38 1.97
N THR A 43 -16.94 -12.11 1.62
CA THR A 43 -15.82 -11.69 0.75
C THR A 43 -14.62 -11.17 1.53
N VAL A 44 -14.83 -10.68 2.76
CA VAL A 44 -13.78 -10.16 3.63
C VAL A 44 -13.69 -11.03 4.88
N ALA A 45 -12.52 -11.64 5.11
CA ALA A 45 -12.27 -12.33 6.36
C ALA A 45 -12.15 -11.31 7.50
N ASN A 46 -13.01 -11.41 8.52
CA ASN A 46 -12.99 -10.54 9.69
C ASN A 46 -11.81 -10.82 10.65
N THR A 47 -11.18 -11.98 10.52
CA THR A 47 -10.06 -12.39 11.37
C THR A 47 -8.73 -12.14 10.67
N ASP A 48 -7.86 -11.36 11.30
CA ASP A 48 -6.47 -11.20 10.86
C ASP A 48 -5.61 -12.39 11.30
N ASP A 49 -4.80 -12.94 10.38
CA ASP A 49 -3.81 -13.97 10.70
C ASP A 49 -2.44 -13.31 11.01
N PRO A 50 -1.98 -13.31 12.27
CA PRO A 50 -0.73 -12.68 12.66
C PRO A 50 0.52 -13.45 12.20
N THR A 51 0.37 -14.68 11.70
CA THR A 51 1.50 -15.52 11.27
C THR A 51 1.99 -15.20 9.85
N LEU A 52 1.19 -14.45 9.09
CA LEU A 52 1.51 -14.09 7.71
C LEU A 52 2.79 -13.23 7.65
N PRO A 53 3.75 -13.55 6.77
CA PRO A 53 5.00 -12.81 6.66
C PRO A 53 4.76 -11.42 6.06
N VAL A 54 5.20 -10.40 6.80
CA VAL A 54 5.05 -8.98 6.44
C VAL A 54 6.35 -8.38 5.91
N TRP A 55 7.48 -8.74 6.52
CA TRP A 55 8.81 -8.19 6.24
C TRP A 55 9.56 -9.01 5.17
N THR A 56 9.00 -9.10 3.97
CA THR A 56 9.61 -9.88 2.88
C THR A 56 10.50 -9.02 1.99
N PHE A 57 11.44 -9.65 1.29
CA PHE A 57 12.29 -8.97 0.32
C PHE A 57 11.49 -8.29 -0.80
N ARG A 58 10.44 -8.96 -1.31
CA ARG A 58 9.60 -8.41 -2.38
C ARG A 58 8.83 -7.17 -1.96
N MET A 59 8.36 -7.10 -0.72
CA MET A 59 7.68 -5.92 -0.18
C MET A 59 8.64 -4.73 -0.18
N TRP A 60 9.85 -4.91 0.36
CA TRP A 60 10.87 -3.86 0.40
C TRP A 60 11.30 -3.42 -1.00
N PHE A 61 11.58 -4.38 -1.88
CA PHE A 61 12.02 -4.09 -3.24
C PHE A 61 10.95 -3.30 -4.02
N LEU A 62 9.70 -3.78 -4.02
CA LEU A 62 8.60 -3.09 -4.71
C LEU A 62 8.26 -1.75 -4.05
N GLY A 63 8.21 -1.69 -2.72
CA GLY A 63 7.90 -0.47 -1.98
C GLY A 63 8.94 0.63 -2.20
N LEU A 64 10.24 0.32 -2.08
CA LEU A 64 11.31 1.30 -2.29
C LEU A 64 11.36 1.78 -3.74
N ILE A 65 11.21 0.88 -4.71
CA ILE A 65 11.17 1.25 -6.13
C ILE A 65 9.95 2.10 -6.43
N SER A 66 8.77 1.73 -5.93
CA SER A 66 7.56 2.52 -6.18
C SER A 66 7.63 3.88 -5.52
N CYS A 67 8.19 3.98 -4.31
CA CYS A 67 8.40 5.24 -3.62
C CYS A 67 9.34 6.16 -4.43
N ALA A 68 10.50 5.66 -4.83
CA ALA A 68 11.48 6.42 -5.60
C ALA A 68 10.95 6.82 -6.98
N LEU A 69 10.32 5.89 -7.70
CA LEU A 69 9.75 6.13 -9.02
C LEU A 69 8.64 7.18 -8.97
N LEU A 70 7.71 7.06 -8.03
CA LEU A 70 6.59 7.98 -7.93
C LEU A 70 7.04 9.39 -7.50
N SER A 71 8.00 9.49 -6.57
CA SER A 71 8.62 10.75 -6.19
C SER A 71 9.34 11.41 -7.37
N PHE A 72 10.12 10.64 -8.13
CA PHE A 72 10.80 11.13 -9.33
C PHE A 72 9.82 11.62 -10.39
N LEU A 73 8.80 10.82 -10.73
CA LEU A 73 7.84 11.18 -11.77
C LEU A 73 7.07 12.44 -11.40
N ASN A 74 6.55 12.52 -10.17
CA ASN A 74 5.85 13.71 -9.70
C ASN A 74 6.76 14.94 -9.70
N GLN A 75 8.01 14.83 -9.25
CA GLN A 75 8.97 15.94 -9.31
C GLN A 75 9.32 16.34 -10.75
N PHE A 76 9.44 15.37 -11.65
CA PHE A 76 9.77 15.61 -13.05
C PHE A 76 8.65 16.34 -13.79
N PHE A 77 7.39 15.97 -13.54
CA PHE A 77 6.24 16.61 -14.18
C PHE A 77 5.97 18.02 -13.67
N VAL A 78 6.40 18.38 -12.46
CA VAL A 78 6.32 19.76 -11.94
C VAL A 78 7.06 20.77 -12.84
N TYR A 79 8.12 20.35 -13.54
CA TYR A 79 8.85 21.23 -14.45
C TYR A 79 8.26 21.32 -15.87
N ARG A 80 7.19 20.57 -16.16
CA ARG A 80 6.50 20.64 -17.45
C ARG A 80 5.48 21.78 -17.44
N THR A 81 5.22 22.35 -18.62
CA THR A 81 4.22 23.42 -18.81
C THR A 81 2.81 22.96 -18.45
N GLU A 82 2.49 21.69 -18.71
CA GLU A 82 1.26 21.00 -18.29
C GLU A 82 1.66 19.86 -17.33
N PRO A 83 1.62 20.07 -16.01
CA PRO A 83 2.07 19.09 -15.05
C PRO A 83 1.06 17.94 -14.90
N LEU A 84 1.54 16.71 -15.07
CA LEU A 84 0.78 15.49 -14.80
C LEU A 84 1.08 14.97 -13.39
N VAL A 85 0.04 14.79 -12.57
CA VAL A 85 0.18 14.21 -11.22
C VAL A 85 -0.12 12.72 -11.29
N ILE A 86 0.85 11.88 -10.93
CA ILE A 86 0.66 10.44 -10.84
C ILE A 86 0.27 10.09 -9.42
N SER A 87 -0.93 9.52 -9.26
CA SER A 87 -1.45 9.10 -7.98
C SER A 87 -0.90 7.74 -7.54
N GLN A 88 -0.87 7.52 -6.22
CA GLN A 88 -0.52 6.23 -5.61
C GLN A 88 -1.39 5.06 -6.08
N ILE A 89 -2.61 5.33 -6.58
CA ILE A 89 -3.55 4.31 -7.09
C ILE A 89 -2.90 3.52 -8.24
N THR A 90 -2.09 4.18 -9.07
CA THR A 90 -1.37 3.52 -10.17
C THR A 90 -0.45 2.43 -9.64
N VAL A 91 0.27 2.70 -8.55
CA VAL A 91 1.14 1.72 -7.89
C VAL A 91 0.30 0.65 -7.20
N GLN A 92 -0.79 1.03 -6.55
CA GLN A 92 -1.69 0.08 -5.89
C GLN A 92 -2.19 -0.98 -6.89
N VAL A 93 -2.74 -0.56 -8.04
CA VAL A 93 -3.21 -1.49 -9.08
C VAL A 93 -2.07 -2.30 -9.69
N ALA A 94 -0.91 -1.69 -9.96
CA ALA A 94 0.23 -2.38 -10.58
C ALA A 94 0.92 -3.38 -9.63
N SER A 95 0.93 -3.11 -8.32
CA SER A 95 1.64 -3.92 -7.34
C SER A 95 1.05 -5.32 -7.15
N LEU A 96 -0.25 -5.50 -7.39
CA LEU A 96 -0.91 -6.79 -7.27
C LEU A 96 -0.42 -7.82 -8.31
N PRO A 97 -0.50 -7.57 -9.64
CA PRO A 97 0.01 -8.51 -10.63
C PRO A 97 1.53 -8.68 -10.55
N ILE A 98 2.28 -7.60 -10.26
CA ILE A 98 3.74 -7.67 -10.13
C ILE A 98 4.15 -8.48 -8.89
N GLY A 99 3.48 -8.27 -7.75
CA GLY A 99 3.72 -9.03 -6.52
C GLY A 99 3.42 -10.52 -6.69
N GLN A 100 2.32 -10.86 -7.37
CA GLN A 100 2.00 -12.25 -7.71
C GLN A 100 3.02 -12.86 -8.69
N PHE A 101 3.48 -12.09 -9.68
CA PHE A 101 4.52 -12.54 -10.61
C PHE A 101 5.84 -12.82 -9.88
N MET A 102 6.29 -11.89 -9.03
CA MET A 102 7.50 -12.08 -8.21
C MET A 102 7.35 -13.28 -7.27
N ALA A 103 6.16 -13.51 -6.68
CA ALA A 103 5.93 -14.68 -5.84
C ALA A 103 6.04 -16.01 -6.60
N LYS A 104 5.82 -16.03 -7.92
CA LYS A 104 6.01 -17.21 -8.78
C LYS A 104 7.44 -17.38 -9.26
N VAL A 105 8.13 -16.27 -9.55
CA VAL A 105 9.49 -16.28 -10.12
C VAL A 105 10.58 -16.43 -9.06
N LEU A 106 10.39 -15.87 -7.86
CA LEU A 106 11.44 -15.90 -6.84
C LEU A 106 11.63 -17.31 -6.25
N PRO A 107 12.88 -17.80 -6.16
CA PRO A 107 13.17 -19.12 -5.62
C PRO A 107 12.78 -19.20 -4.15
N ARG A 108 12.02 -20.25 -3.78
CA ARG A 108 11.67 -20.61 -2.38
C ARG A 108 12.86 -21.15 -1.57
N LYS A 109 14.08 -21.01 -2.09
CA LYS A 109 15.28 -21.54 -1.43
C LYS A 109 15.53 -20.76 -0.14
N ARG A 110 15.70 -21.52 0.94
CA ARG A 110 16.10 -21.02 2.25
C ARG A 110 17.61 -20.80 2.23
N PHE A 111 18.04 -19.54 2.19
CA PHE A 111 19.43 -19.15 2.32
C PHE A 111 19.77 -18.97 3.79
N GLY A 112 20.83 -19.63 4.27
CA GLY A 112 21.44 -19.27 5.54
C GLY A 112 22.42 -18.13 5.29
N LEU A 113 22.26 -16.99 5.94
CA LEU A 113 23.29 -15.95 5.91
C LEU A 113 24.47 -16.39 6.79
N PRO A 114 25.71 -16.44 6.26
CA PRO A 114 26.88 -16.67 7.10
C PRO A 114 27.06 -15.46 8.04
N GLY A 115 26.83 -15.65 9.34
CA GLY A 115 26.98 -14.62 10.38
C GLY A 115 25.74 -14.33 11.23
N LEU A 116 24.55 -14.82 10.87
CA LEU A 116 23.28 -14.58 11.60
C LEU A 116 22.69 -15.85 12.26
N GLY A 117 23.54 -16.80 12.65
CA GLY A 117 23.16 -18.07 13.27
C GLY A 117 22.30 -18.98 12.40
N SER A 118 21.64 -19.98 12.99
CA SER A 118 20.80 -21.00 12.32
C SER A 118 19.50 -20.46 11.65
N ARG A 119 19.34 -19.13 11.53
CA ARG A 119 18.14 -18.53 10.93
C ARG A 119 18.19 -18.67 9.42
N LYS A 120 17.35 -19.56 8.90
CA LYS A 120 17.13 -19.79 7.47
C LYS A 120 16.23 -18.68 6.91
N PHE A 121 16.76 -17.79 6.08
CA PHE A 121 16.00 -16.72 5.42
C PHE A 121 15.51 -17.22 4.07
N SER A 122 14.21 -17.13 3.80
CA SER A 122 13.66 -17.41 2.46
C SER A 122 13.36 -16.10 1.76
N LEU A 123 13.83 -15.95 0.52
CA LEU A 123 13.46 -14.81 -0.32
C LEU A 123 11.97 -14.87 -0.71
N ASN A 124 11.37 -16.07 -0.68
CA ASN A 124 9.96 -16.29 -0.97
C ASN A 124 9.33 -17.15 0.15
N PRO A 125 8.88 -16.53 1.26
CA PRO A 125 8.34 -17.25 2.40
C PRO A 125 6.92 -17.80 2.14
N GLY A 126 6.18 -17.27 1.16
CA GLY A 126 4.83 -17.70 0.84
C GLY A 126 4.21 -16.92 -0.32
N PRO A 127 2.93 -17.17 -0.67
CA PRO A 127 2.18 -16.38 -1.65
C PRO A 127 2.17 -14.88 -1.34
N PHE A 128 1.83 -14.04 -2.33
CA PHE A 128 1.70 -12.61 -2.12
C PHE A 128 0.47 -12.31 -1.24
N ASN A 129 0.71 -11.64 -0.12
CA ASN A 129 -0.31 -11.40 0.91
C ASN A 129 -0.84 -9.96 0.87
N MET A 130 -2.05 -9.77 1.41
CA MET A 130 -2.66 -8.44 1.53
C MET A 130 -1.79 -7.47 2.36
N LYS A 131 -1.15 -7.95 3.43
CA LYS A 131 -0.26 -7.13 4.28
C LYS A 131 0.91 -6.52 3.49
N GLU A 132 1.51 -7.30 2.61
CA GLU A 132 2.61 -6.84 1.76
C GLU A 132 2.12 -5.81 0.74
N HIS A 133 0.94 -6.04 0.16
CA HIS A 133 0.30 -5.12 -0.77
C HIS A 133 -0.03 -3.76 -0.14
N VAL A 134 -0.60 -3.77 1.06
CA VAL A 134 -0.90 -2.55 1.83
C VAL A 134 0.39 -1.80 2.15
N LEU A 135 1.45 -2.48 2.56
CA LEU A 135 2.73 -1.83 2.85
C LEU A 135 3.38 -1.20 1.61
N ILE A 136 3.36 -1.88 0.46
CA ILE A 136 3.82 -1.29 -0.80
C ILE A 136 3.02 -0.02 -1.13
N THR A 137 1.72 -0.02 -0.86
CA THR A 137 0.85 1.15 -1.08
C THR A 137 1.20 2.30 -0.14
N ILE A 138 1.53 2.01 1.13
CA ILE A 138 2.02 3.03 2.08
C ILE A 138 3.34 3.66 1.59
N PHE A 139 4.27 2.84 1.08
CA PHE A 139 5.49 3.35 0.45
C PHE A 139 5.19 4.22 -0.78
N ALA A 140 4.23 3.80 -1.61
CA ALA A 140 3.80 4.59 -2.76
C ALA A 140 3.23 5.94 -2.30
N ASN A 141 2.38 5.96 -1.28
CA ASN A 141 1.82 7.19 -0.71
C ASN A 141 2.92 8.15 -0.26
N ALA A 142 3.93 7.64 0.45
CA ALA A 142 5.10 8.41 0.86
C ALA A 142 5.85 9.00 -0.35
N GLY A 143 6.00 8.22 -1.43
CA GLY A 143 6.63 8.67 -2.67
C GLY A 143 5.82 9.71 -3.45
N SER A 144 4.48 9.65 -3.42
CA SER A 144 3.63 10.68 -4.06
C SER A 144 3.59 12.02 -3.33
N ALA A 145 4.27 12.11 -2.18
CA ALA A 145 4.28 13.17 -1.19
C ALA A 145 3.27 12.96 -0.06
N PHE A 146 3.83 12.69 1.12
CA PHE A 146 3.12 12.69 2.39
C PHE A 146 2.76 14.14 2.75
N GLY A 147 1.54 14.59 2.43
CA GLY A 147 0.96 15.79 3.01
C GLY A 147 1.14 17.14 2.29
N SER A 148 1.97 17.30 1.25
CA SER A 148 2.02 18.60 0.51
C SER A 148 2.76 18.62 -0.85
N GLY A 149 2.85 17.50 -1.57
CA GLY A 149 3.55 17.49 -2.88
C GLY A 149 5.07 17.60 -2.79
N SER A 150 5.71 18.08 -3.87
CA SER A 150 7.16 18.27 -3.96
C SER A 150 7.69 19.20 -2.86
N ALA A 151 8.89 18.91 -2.34
CA ALA A 151 9.53 19.75 -1.34
C ALA A 151 9.79 21.16 -1.89
N TYR A 152 9.17 22.18 -1.26
CA TYR A 152 9.23 23.58 -1.71
C TYR A 152 10.67 24.07 -1.98
N ALA A 153 11.61 23.68 -1.12
CA ALA A 153 13.02 24.00 -1.26
C ALA A 153 13.68 23.53 -2.57
N VAL A 154 13.15 22.49 -3.22
CA VAL A 154 13.61 22.04 -4.54
C VAL A 154 13.44 23.17 -5.57
N GLY A 155 12.36 23.94 -5.48
CA GLY A 155 12.12 25.13 -6.30
C GLY A 155 13.18 26.21 -6.05
N ILE A 156 13.52 26.50 -4.80
CA ILE A 156 14.56 27.49 -4.43
C ILE A 156 15.92 27.09 -5.03
N VAL A 157 16.34 25.84 -4.83
CA VAL A 157 17.60 25.33 -5.38
C VAL A 157 17.60 25.42 -6.90
N THR A 158 16.47 25.11 -7.54
CA THR A 158 16.33 25.21 -9.00
C THR A 158 16.48 26.64 -9.49
N ILE A 159 15.83 27.61 -8.85
CA ILE A 159 15.91 29.03 -9.22
C ILE A 159 17.35 29.54 -9.08
N ILE A 160 18.05 29.19 -8.01
CA ILE A 160 19.45 29.63 -7.81
C ILE A 160 20.38 29.09 -8.91
N LYS A 161 20.18 27.83 -9.31
CA LYS A 161 20.98 27.21 -10.38
C LYS A 161 20.60 27.73 -11.76
N ALA A 162 19.31 27.87 -12.06
CA ALA A 162 18.80 28.20 -13.40
C ALA A 162 18.81 29.70 -13.71
N PHE A 163 18.40 30.56 -12.77
CA PHE A 163 18.29 32.01 -12.98
C PHE A 163 19.52 32.78 -12.51
N TYR A 164 20.10 32.41 -11.37
CA TYR A 164 21.24 33.14 -10.78
C TYR A 164 22.61 32.58 -11.20
N GLY A 165 22.65 31.46 -11.93
CA GLY A 165 23.88 30.82 -12.41
C GLY A 165 24.84 30.38 -11.29
N ARG A 166 24.38 30.30 -10.03
CA ARG A 166 25.20 29.98 -8.87
C ARG A 166 25.18 28.48 -8.60
N GLN A 167 26.37 27.91 -8.42
CA GLN A 167 26.53 26.51 -8.04
C GLN A 167 26.51 26.38 -6.51
N ILE A 168 25.44 25.79 -5.98
CA ILE A 168 25.38 25.35 -4.58
C ILE A 168 25.89 23.90 -4.51
N SER A 169 26.65 23.58 -3.46
CA SER A 169 27.11 22.21 -3.20
C SER A 169 25.94 21.27 -2.89
N PHE A 170 26.07 20.00 -3.26
CA PHE A 170 25.02 19.00 -3.05
C PHE A 170 24.56 18.93 -1.58
N LEU A 171 25.52 18.91 -0.64
CA LEU A 171 25.23 18.83 0.79
C LEU A 171 24.45 20.06 1.30
N ALA A 172 24.77 21.27 0.82
CA ALA A 172 24.07 22.47 1.22
C ALA A 172 22.63 22.49 0.67
N SER A 173 22.43 22.07 -0.58
CA SER A 173 21.07 21.89 -1.15
C SER A 173 20.27 20.82 -0.41
N TRP A 174 20.89 19.70 -0.06
CA TRP A 174 20.26 18.62 0.69
C TRP A 174 19.84 19.04 2.09
N LEU A 175 20.74 19.72 2.83
CA LEU A 175 20.44 20.28 4.15
C LEU A 175 19.28 21.27 4.09
N LEU A 176 19.29 22.21 3.13
CA LEU A 176 18.22 23.18 2.93
C LEU A 176 16.88 22.48 2.72
N ILE A 177 16.84 21.45 1.86
CA ILE A 177 15.63 20.68 1.59
C ILE A 177 15.10 20.01 2.87
N ILE A 178 15.97 19.36 3.65
CA ILE A 178 15.54 18.70 4.90
C ILE A 178 15.02 19.70 5.94
N THR A 179 15.69 20.85 6.11
CA THR A 179 15.32 21.82 7.15
C THR A 179 14.08 22.64 6.85
N THR A 180 13.51 22.53 5.64
CA THR A 180 12.33 23.28 5.21
C THR A 180 11.08 22.41 5.09
N GLN A 181 11.21 21.11 5.32
CA GLN A 181 10.13 20.14 5.31
C GLN A 181 9.74 19.88 6.77
N ASP A 182 8.79 20.65 7.31
CA ASP A 182 8.11 20.44 8.60
C ASP A 182 6.61 20.21 8.37
#